data_AF-A0A522BZI9-F1
#
_entry.id   AF-A0A522BZI9-F1
#
_cell.length_a   1.000
_cell.length_b   1.000
_cell.length_c   1.000
_cell.angle_alpha   90.00
_cell.angle_beta   90.00
_cell.angle_gamma   90.00
#
_symmetry.space_group_name_H-M   'P 1'
#
loop_
_entity.id
_entity.type
_entity.pdbx_description
1 polymer ?
#
loop_
_entity_poly.entity_id
_entity_poly.type
_entity_poly.pdbx_seq_one_letter_code
_entity_poly.pdbx_strand_id
1 'polypeptide(L)'
;MSVDGTARGNRRIDRVLAEDFLDGLRDMPLAEVRELRTEAEQEEVDLSYLRRMIQGRLDILRAELNRRDGSSSQTLVEGLAEILADEPRAPARGLGRHTTVEPSRADSHRRYVEALVANVDLSDTGARSTDEIAHAMRTLSEEEQSISAKRRLVQKAMDACSAEITRRYRDGEADVDALLSQSPPDGE
;
A
#
# COMPACT_ATOMS: atom_id res chain seq x y z
N MET A 1 5.69 -28.23 9.00
CA MET A 1 4.50 -28.16 8.12
C MET A 1 4.74 -27.00 7.17
N SER A 2 5.33 -27.29 6.03
CA SER A 2 5.72 -26.28 5.03
C SER A 2 4.46 -25.86 4.27
N VAL A 3 4.15 -24.56 4.29
CA VAL A 3 3.15 -23.99 3.40
C VAL A 3 3.86 -23.54 2.12
N ASP A 4 3.40 -24.16 1.03
CA ASP A 4 3.95 -24.14 -0.32
C ASP A 4 4.26 -22.74 -0.86
N GLY A 5 5.49 -22.62 -1.36
CA GLY A 5 5.83 -21.67 -2.40
C GLY A 5 5.47 -22.25 -3.77
N THR A 6 4.41 -21.76 -4.41
CA THR A 6 4.19 -21.99 -5.86
C THR A 6 3.24 -20.98 -6.53
N ALA A 7 3.23 -19.72 -6.09
CA ALA A 7 2.49 -18.66 -6.78
C ALA A 7 3.37 -17.41 -6.99
N ARG A 8 4.60 -17.62 -7.48
CA ARG A 8 5.60 -16.56 -7.69
C ARG A 8 5.55 -15.95 -9.12
N GLY A 9 4.53 -16.29 -9.91
CA GLY A 9 4.38 -15.80 -11.29
C GLY A 9 2.96 -15.36 -11.70
N ASN A 10 1.96 -15.46 -10.80
CA ASN A 10 0.56 -15.12 -11.10
C ASN A 10 0.00 -14.01 -10.21
N ARG A 11 0.80 -13.43 -9.31
CA ARG A 11 0.34 -12.31 -8.47
C ARG A 11 0.50 -11.02 -9.25
N ARG A 12 -0.45 -10.09 -9.07
CA ARG A 12 -0.40 -8.77 -9.72
C ARG A 12 0.94 -8.07 -9.48
N ILE A 13 1.46 -8.14 -8.26
CA ILE A 13 2.78 -7.61 -7.93
C ILE A 13 3.92 -8.19 -8.77
N ASP A 14 3.89 -9.50 -9.06
CA ASP A 14 4.96 -10.14 -9.83
C ASP A 14 4.92 -9.65 -11.29
N ARG A 15 3.71 -9.40 -11.83
CA ARG A 15 3.52 -8.85 -13.18
C ARG A 15 3.95 -7.39 -13.26
N VAL A 16 3.49 -6.55 -12.35
CA VAL A 16 3.82 -5.11 -12.33
C VAL A 16 5.30 -4.86 -12.12
N LEU A 17 5.99 -5.75 -11.40
CA LEU A 17 7.43 -5.65 -11.14
C LEU A 17 8.28 -6.45 -12.13
N ALA A 18 7.69 -7.08 -13.14
CA ALA A 18 8.43 -7.78 -14.17
C ALA A 18 9.26 -6.78 -15.01
N GLU A 19 10.44 -7.20 -15.45
CA GLU A 19 11.35 -6.33 -16.21
C GLU A 19 10.73 -5.88 -17.55
N ASP A 20 9.88 -6.72 -18.12
CA ASP A 20 9.18 -6.51 -19.40
C ASP A 20 7.82 -5.80 -19.25
N PHE A 21 7.41 -5.43 -18.03
CA PHE A 21 6.08 -4.82 -17.80
C PHE A 21 5.85 -3.52 -18.59
N LEU A 22 6.93 -2.78 -18.89
CA LEU A 22 6.89 -1.52 -19.63
C LEU A 22 7.52 -1.64 -21.02
N ASP A 23 7.84 -2.85 -21.49
CA ASP A 23 8.47 -3.03 -22.80
C ASP A 23 7.52 -2.58 -23.92
N GLY A 24 8.02 -1.76 -24.84
CA GLY A 24 7.21 -1.25 -25.95
C GLY A 24 6.13 -0.23 -25.55
N LEU A 25 6.19 0.36 -24.34
CA LEU A 25 5.18 1.30 -23.83
C LEU A 25 4.81 2.44 -24.81
N ARG A 26 5.77 2.90 -25.62
CA ARG A 26 5.56 3.96 -26.62
C ARG A 26 4.76 3.50 -27.84
N ASP A 27 4.92 2.23 -28.22
CA ASP A 27 4.33 1.66 -29.43
C ASP A 27 2.98 0.98 -29.15
N MET A 28 2.67 0.70 -27.87
CA MET A 28 1.40 0.12 -27.44
C MET A 28 0.18 1.02 -27.76
N PRO A 29 -1.01 0.46 -28.01
CA PRO A 29 -2.26 1.22 -28.03
C PRO A 29 -2.51 1.97 -26.71
N LEU A 30 -3.14 3.16 -26.78
CA LEU A 30 -3.44 3.96 -25.58
C LEU A 30 -4.29 3.20 -24.55
N ALA A 31 -5.20 2.34 -25.02
CA ALA A 31 -6.02 1.50 -24.15
C ALA A 31 -5.15 0.55 -23.30
N GLU A 32 -4.17 -0.11 -23.91
CA GLU A 32 -3.25 -1.00 -23.20
C GLU A 32 -2.38 -0.25 -22.19
N VAL A 33 -1.89 0.96 -22.53
CA VAL A 33 -1.16 1.81 -21.57
C VAL A 33 -2.04 2.18 -20.36
N ARG A 34 -3.33 2.42 -20.57
CA ARG A 34 -4.29 2.68 -19.48
C ARG A 34 -4.55 1.45 -18.64
N GLU A 35 -4.59 0.26 -19.23
CA GLU A 35 -4.72 -1.01 -18.51
C GLU A 35 -3.49 -1.25 -17.62
N LEU A 36 -2.27 -1.09 -18.14
CA LEU A 36 -1.03 -1.18 -17.35
C LEU A 36 -1.02 -0.19 -16.19
N ARG A 37 -1.42 1.06 -16.44
CA ARG A 37 -1.54 2.08 -15.37
C ARG A 37 -2.54 1.63 -14.30
N THR A 38 -3.70 1.12 -14.71
CA THR A 38 -4.76 0.68 -13.79
C THR A 38 -4.32 -0.52 -12.96
N GLU A 39 -3.61 -1.47 -13.56
CA GLU A 39 -3.04 -2.61 -12.85
C GLU A 39 -2.01 -2.17 -11.80
N ALA A 40 -1.09 -1.27 -12.18
CA ALA A 40 -0.11 -0.72 -11.26
C ALA A 40 -0.76 0.13 -10.15
N GLU A 41 -1.80 0.92 -10.46
CA GLU A 41 -2.57 1.69 -9.48
C GLU A 41 -3.25 0.80 -8.43
N GLN A 42 -3.91 -0.26 -8.88
CA GLN A 42 -4.56 -1.19 -7.97
C GLN A 42 -3.56 -1.87 -7.02
N GLU A 43 -2.37 -2.23 -7.52
CA GLU A 43 -1.31 -2.81 -6.69
C GLU A 43 -0.72 -1.79 -5.71
N GLU A 44 -0.58 -0.52 -6.12
CA GLU A 44 -0.10 0.55 -5.25
C GLU A 44 -1.06 0.81 -4.08
N VAL A 45 -2.37 0.77 -4.34
CA VAL A 45 -3.41 0.90 -3.31
C VAL A 45 -3.35 -0.29 -2.35
N ASP A 46 -3.25 -1.50 -2.87
CA ASP A 46 -3.15 -2.72 -2.07
C ASP A 46 -1.92 -2.70 -1.14
N LEU A 47 -0.75 -2.32 -1.66
CA LEU A 47 0.48 -2.15 -0.88
C LEU A 47 0.40 -1.01 0.13
N SER A 48 -0.24 0.11 -0.23
CA SER A 48 -0.43 1.26 0.67
C SER A 48 -1.32 0.91 1.86
N TYR A 49 -2.40 0.16 1.61
CA TYR A 49 -3.28 -0.35 2.64
C TYR A 49 -2.54 -1.29 3.59
N LEU A 50 -1.81 -2.26 3.05
CA LEU A 50 -1.01 -3.20 3.83
C LEU A 50 0.04 -2.47 4.68
N ARG A 51 0.76 -1.52 4.08
CA ARG A 51 1.73 -0.67 4.78
C ARG A 51 1.08 0.07 5.94
N ARG A 52 -0.08 0.69 5.74
CA ARG A 52 -0.74 1.48 6.81
C ARG A 52 -1.22 0.59 7.97
N MET A 53 -1.69 -0.61 7.69
CA MET A 53 -2.04 -1.58 8.73
C MET A 53 -0.82 -1.96 9.59
N ILE A 54 0.32 -2.23 8.97
CA ILE A 54 1.56 -2.56 9.68
C ILE A 54 2.04 -1.37 10.52
N GLN A 55 2.01 -0.16 9.96
CA GLN A 55 2.35 1.06 10.69
C GLN A 55 1.47 1.23 11.93
N GLY A 56 0.15 1.10 11.81
CA GLY A 56 -0.75 1.21 12.96
C GLY A 56 -0.48 0.18 14.05
N ARG A 57 -0.07 -1.06 13.69
CA ARG A 57 0.37 -2.05 14.68
C ARG A 57 1.69 -1.67 15.35
N LEU A 58 2.66 -1.16 14.59
CA LEU A 58 3.92 -0.64 15.14
C LEU A 58 3.65 0.51 16.13
N ASP A 59 2.72 1.40 15.81
CA ASP A 59 2.40 2.55 16.67
C ASP A 59 1.76 2.11 17.98
N ILE A 60 0.85 1.12 17.96
CA ILE A 60 0.29 0.51 19.17
C ILE A 60 1.38 -0.15 20.02
N LEU A 61 2.29 -0.92 19.41
CA LEU A 61 3.38 -1.58 20.14
C LEU A 61 4.37 -0.58 20.73
N ARG A 62 4.68 0.52 20.03
CA ARG A 62 5.50 1.63 20.56
C ARG A 62 4.83 2.28 21.76
N ALA A 63 3.53 2.56 21.67
CA ALA A 63 2.78 3.15 22.77
C ALA A 63 2.76 2.24 24.01
N GLU A 64 2.70 0.92 23.82
CA GLU A 64 2.83 -0.05 24.92
C GLU A 64 4.20 0.04 25.61
N LEU A 65 5.30 0.09 24.83
CA LEU A 65 6.64 0.22 25.39
C LEU A 65 6.82 1.55 26.15
N ASN A 66 6.34 2.66 25.59
CA ASN A 66 6.33 3.98 26.26
C ASN A 66 5.49 3.99 27.54
N ARG A 67 4.47 3.12 27.65
CA ARG A 67 3.71 2.97 28.91
C ARG A 67 4.50 2.21 29.96
N ARG A 68 5.30 1.21 29.54
CA ARG A 68 6.13 0.38 30.44
C ARG A 68 7.33 1.12 31.02
N ASP A 69 7.94 2.00 30.23
CA ASP A 69 9.09 2.80 30.67
C ASP A 69 8.69 4.06 31.46
N GLY A 70 7.37 4.31 31.60
CA GLY A 70 6.82 5.45 32.33
C GLY A 70 6.76 6.75 31.53
N SER A 71 7.08 6.74 30.24
CA SER A 71 7.01 7.91 29.36
C SER A 71 5.57 8.33 29.05
N SER A 72 4.60 7.42 29.21
CA SER A 72 3.16 7.71 29.12
C SER A 72 2.39 7.03 30.25
N SER A 73 1.42 7.76 30.82
CA SER A 73 0.48 7.24 31.82
C SER A 73 -0.90 6.91 31.24
N GLN A 74 -1.15 7.21 29.96
CA GLN A 74 -2.43 6.94 29.31
C GLN A 74 -2.56 5.46 28.94
N THR A 75 -3.77 4.92 28.99
CA THR A 75 -4.04 3.59 28.44
C THR A 75 -4.02 3.63 26.90
N LEU A 76 -3.71 2.49 26.26
CA LEU A 76 -3.71 2.41 24.79
C LEU A 76 -5.07 2.77 24.17
N VAL A 77 -6.16 2.42 24.86
CA VAL A 77 -7.52 2.67 24.39
C VAL A 77 -7.83 4.17 24.44
N GLU A 78 -7.47 4.85 25.53
CA GLU A 78 -7.68 6.30 25.68
C GLU A 78 -6.82 7.09 24.69
N GLY A 79 -5.59 6.66 24.44
CA GLY A 79 -4.65 7.32 23.53
C GLY A 79 -4.78 6.90 22.06
N LEU A 80 -5.70 6.00 21.69
CA LEU A 80 -5.67 5.34 20.37
C LEU A 80 -5.75 6.31 19.20
N ALA A 81 -6.58 7.35 19.31
CA ALA A 81 -6.71 8.37 18.28
C ALA A 81 -5.40 9.14 18.04
N GLU A 82 -4.67 9.44 19.11
CA GLU A 82 -3.36 10.09 19.05
C GLU A 82 -2.28 9.15 18.53
N ILE A 83 -2.28 7.90 19.00
CA ILE A 83 -1.34 6.84 18.57
C ILE A 83 -1.44 6.60 17.06
N LEU A 84 -2.64 6.58 16.51
CA LEU A 84 -2.88 6.31 15.10
C LEU A 84 -2.87 7.57 14.22
N ALA A 85 -2.80 8.76 14.81
CA ALA A 85 -2.73 9.99 14.04
C ALA A 85 -1.48 9.99 13.15
N ASP A 86 -1.65 10.36 11.88
CA ASP A 86 -0.48 10.56 11.01
C ASP A 86 0.33 11.76 11.53
N GLU A 87 1.63 11.58 11.73
CA GLU A 87 2.52 12.72 11.91
C GLU A 87 2.40 13.66 10.71
N PRO A 88 2.39 14.99 10.92
CA PRO A 88 2.33 15.94 9.83
C PRO A 88 3.53 15.72 8.90
N ARG A 89 3.27 15.06 7.76
CA ARG A 89 4.26 14.84 6.72
C ARG A 89 4.77 16.19 6.25
N ALA A 90 6.08 16.29 6.02
CA ALA A 90 6.64 17.38 5.22
C ALA A 90 5.77 17.56 3.95
N PRO A 91 5.47 18.81 3.54
CA PRO A 91 4.45 19.09 2.54
C PRO A 91 4.62 18.14 1.36
N ALA A 92 3.62 17.29 1.15
CA ALA A 92 3.65 16.33 0.05
C ALA A 92 3.89 17.13 -1.22
N ARG A 93 5.00 16.86 -1.92
CA ARG A 93 5.30 17.51 -3.21
C ARG A 93 4.34 17.10 -4.32
N GLY A 94 3.37 16.23 -4.03
CA GLY A 94 2.34 15.80 -4.96
C GLY A 94 1.13 16.73 -4.90
N LEU A 95 0.69 17.20 -6.07
CA LEU A 95 -0.67 17.69 -6.27
C LEU A 95 -1.62 16.56 -5.84
N GLY A 96 -2.63 16.86 -5.03
CA GLY A 96 -3.56 15.83 -4.54
C GLY A 96 -4.16 15.03 -5.70
N ARG A 97 -4.11 13.69 -5.60
CA ARG A 97 -4.71 12.79 -6.60
C ARG A 97 -6.07 12.31 -6.09
N HIS A 98 -7.10 12.48 -6.89
CA HIS A 98 -8.37 11.81 -6.64
C HIS A 98 -8.15 10.30 -6.80
N THR A 99 -8.36 9.54 -5.73
CA THR A 99 -8.21 8.08 -5.73
C THR A 99 -9.56 7.48 -5.36
N THR A 100 -10.20 6.80 -6.31
CA THR A 100 -11.45 6.04 -6.11
C THR A 100 -11.21 4.56 -5.92
N VAL A 101 -9.97 4.11 -6.17
CA VAL A 101 -9.58 2.71 -6.12
C VAL A 101 -9.48 2.27 -4.66
N GLU A 102 -10.29 1.28 -4.29
CA GLU A 102 -10.27 0.65 -2.97
C GLU A 102 -9.30 -0.55 -2.94
N PRO A 103 -8.82 -0.96 -1.76
CA PRO A 103 -8.00 -2.16 -1.63
C PRO A 103 -8.77 -3.41 -2.10
N SER A 104 -8.29 -4.05 -3.17
CA SER A 104 -8.99 -5.17 -3.82
C SER A 104 -8.96 -6.45 -2.99
N ARG A 105 -8.08 -6.55 -1.99
CA ARG A 105 -7.85 -7.77 -1.20
C ARG A 105 -7.74 -7.52 0.31
N ALA A 106 -8.54 -6.57 0.82
CA ALA A 106 -8.49 -6.11 2.22
C ALA A 106 -8.45 -7.25 3.26
N ASP A 107 -9.35 -8.24 3.16
CA ASP A 107 -9.40 -9.37 4.11
C ASP A 107 -8.15 -10.24 4.12
N SER A 108 -7.55 -10.45 2.95
CA SER A 108 -6.33 -11.26 2.85
C SER A 108 -5.13 -10.51 3.43
N HIS A 109 -5.07 -9.19 3.23
CA HIS A 109 -4.03 -8.35 3.83
C HIS A 109 -4.19 -8.29 5.35
N ARG A 110 -5.42 -8.16 5.86
CA ARG A 110 -5.70 -8.20 7.30
C ARG A 110 -5.21 -9.50 7.94
N ARG A 111 -5.61 -10.65 7.37
CA ARG A 111 -5.16 -11.98 7.84
C ARG A 111 -3.63 -12.13 7.78
N TYR A 112 -2.99 -11.60 6.74
CA TYR A 112 -1.54 -11.61 6.63
C TYR A 112 -0.87 -10.79 7.74
N VAL A 113 -1.34 -9.58 8.03
CA VAL A 113 -0.81 -8.75 9.13
C VAL A 113 -1.05 -9.41 10.49
N GLU A 114 -2.24 -9.97 10.71
CA GLU A 114 -2.56 -10.73 11.93
C GLU A 114 -1.59 -11.91 12.14
N ALA A 115 -1.23 -12.62 11.07
CA ALA A 115 -0.26 -13.71 11.15
C ALA A 115 1.15 -13.22 11.55
N LEU A 116 1.58 -12.03 11.11
CA LEU A 116 2.89 -11.46 11.48
C LEU A 116 2.99 -11.14 12.97
N VAL A 117 1.86 -10.83 13.61
CA VAL A 117 1.79 -10.48 15.03
C VAL A 117 1.19 -11.57 15.90
N ALA A 118 0.95 -12.77 15.37
CA ALA A 118 0.22 -13.82 16.10
C ALA A 118 0.82 -14.19 17.48
N ASN A 119 2.14 -14.02 17.65
CA ASN A 119 2.82 -14.25 18.93
C ASN A 119 2.58 -13.14 19.97
N VAL A 120 2.24 -11.94 19.51
CA VAL A 120 1.92 -10.77 20.35
C VAL A 120 0.45 -10.46 20.14
N ASP A 121 -0.39 -11.07 20.98
CA ASP A 121 -1.82 -10.79 20.98
C ASP A 121 -2.04 -9.29 21.23
N LEU A 122 -2.38 -8.56 20.16
CA LEU A 122 -2.58 -7.12 20.21
C LEU A 122 -3.83 -6.71 20.99
N SER A 123 -4.70 -7.66 21.32
CA SER A 123 -5.82 -7.43 22.23
C SER A 123 -5.39 -7.44 23.71
N ASP A 124 -4.24 -8.04 24.03
CA ASP A 124 -3.67 -8.05 25.38
C ASP A 124 -2.13 -7.91 25.34
N THR A 125 -1.69 -6.73 24.90
CA THR A 125 -0.26 -6.38 24.88
C THR A 125 0.33 -6.29 26.29
N GLY A 126 -0.49 -5.97 27.30
CA GLY A 126 -0.06 -5.86 28.69
C GLY A 126 0.42 -7.19 29.28
N ALA A 127 -0.17 -8.31 28.86
CA ALA A 127 0.25 -9.64 29.30
C ALA A 127 1.55 -10.15 28.64
N ARG A 128 2.08 -9.45 27.63
CA ARG A 128 3.29 -9.86 26.89
C ARG A 128 4.56 -9.31 27.50
N SER A 129 5.67 -10.01 27.35
CA SER A 129 6.99 -9.50 27.76
C SER A 129 7.49 -8.39 26.83
N THR A 130 8.40 -7.56 27.34
CA THR A 130 9.03 -6.51 26.54
C THR A 130 9.81 -7.08 25.37
N ASP A 131 10.42 -8.26 25.55
CA ASP A 131 11.18 -8.94 24.49
C ASP A 131 10.28 -9.47 23.37
N GLU A 132 9.11 -10.01 23.69
CA GLU A 132 8.11 -10.44 22.70
C GLU A 132 7.62 -9.25 21.86
N ILE A 133 7.31 -8.12 22.51
CA ILE A 133 6.92 -6.88 21.82
C ILE A 133 8.04 -6.39 20.91
N ALA A 134 9.27 -6.31 21.43
CA ALA A 134 10.42 -5.86 20.65
C ALA A 134 10.69 -6.78 19.44
N HIS A 135 10.48 -8.10 19.59
CA HIS A 135 10.58 -9.05 18.48
C HIS A 135 9.51 -8.81 17.41
N ALA A 136 8.24 -8.68 17.80
CA ALA A 136 7.16 -8.38 16.85
C ALA A 136 7.38 -7.04 16.13
N MET A 137 7.86 -6.02 16.83
CA MET A 137 8.20 -4.74 16.21
C MET A 137 9.31 -4.86 15.16
N ARG A 138 10.33 -5.70 15.39
CA ARG A 138 11.38 -5.95 14.38
C ARG A 138 10.80 -6.61 13.14
N THR A 139 10.02 -7.69 13.31
CA THR A 139 9.34 -8.39 12.21
C THR A 139 8.45 -7.46 11.40
N LEU A 140 7.63 -6.64 12.06
CA LEU A 140 6.77 -5.66 11.40
C LEU A 140 7.56 -4.57 10.68
N SER A 141 8.67 -4.11 11.25
CA SER A 141 9.51 -3.08 10.64
C SER A 141 10.22 -3.58 9.39
N GLU A 142 10.72 -4.81 9.40
CA GLU A 142 11.32 -5.46 8.23
C GLU A 142 10.29 -5.63 7.10
N GLU A 143 9.07 -6.07 7.44
CA GLU A 143 8.01 -6.23 6.44
C GLU A 143 7.52 -4.87 5.90
N GLU A 144 7.37 -3.85 6.75
CA GLU A 144 7.04 -2.48 6.32
C GLU A 144 8.05 -1.96 5.30
N GLN A 145 9.35 -2.20 5.54
CA GLN A 145 10.42 -1.77 4.64
C GLN A 145 10.36 -2.51 3.30
N SER A 146 10.12 -3.82 3.33
CA SER A 146 9.91 -4.67 2.14
C SER A 146 8.73 -4.17 1.31
N ILE A 147 7.58 -3.91 1.93
CA ILE A 147 6.38 -3.40 1.27
C ILE A 147 6.63 -2.00 0.71
N SER A 148 7.25 -1.11 1.49
CA SER A 148 7.59 0.24 1.07
C SER A 148 8.52 0.24 -0.14
N ALA A 149 9.49 -0.69 -0.20
CA ALA A 149 10.37 -0.84 -1.35
C ALA A 149 9.60 -1.26 -2.60
N LYS A 150 8.77 -2.31 -2.51
CA LYS A 150 7.91 -2.77 -3.62
C LYS A 150 6.96 -1.68 -4.09
N ARG A 151 6.31 -0.98 -3.16
CA ARG A 151 5.40 0.14 -3.44
C ARG A 151 6.11 1.24 -4.24
N ARG A 152 7.35 1.61 -3.90
CA ARG A 152 8.12 2.59 -4.67
C ARG A 152 8.41 2.13 -6.10
N LEU A 153 8.61 0.82 -6.33
CA LEU A 153 8.80 0.28 -7.68
C LEU A 153 7.51 0.32 -8.48
N VAL A 154 6.37 -0.07 -7.88
CA VAL A 154 5.04 0.03 -8.50
C VAL A 154 4.71 1.48 -8.86
N GLN A 155 5.01 2.43 -7.96
CA GLN A 155 4.83 3.87 -8.24
C GLN A 155 5.63 4.35 -9.44
N LYS A 156 6.87 3.88 -9.64
CA LYS A 156 7.65 4.19 -10.84
C LYS A 156 6.98 3.67 -12.11
N ALA A 157 6.39 2.47 -12.06
CA ALA A 157 5.64 1.91 -13.20
C ALA A 157 4.38 2.73 -13.50
N MET A 158 3.63 3.12 -12.47
CA MET A 158 2.49 4.04 -12.60
C MET A 158 2.90 5.39 -13.20
N ASP A 159 4.00 5.98 -12.72
CA ASP A 159 4.51 7.27 -13.19
C ASP A 159 4.94 7.18 -14.67
N ALA A 160 5.57 6.08 -15.08
CA ALA A 160 5.95 5.84 -16.48
C ALA A 160 4.72 5.77 -17.40
N CYS A 161 3.70 4.99 -17.02
CA CYS A 161 2.45 4.90 -17.78
C CYS A 161 1.73 6.27 -17.83
N SER A 162 1.69 6.99 -16.71
CA SER A 162 1.06 8.31 -16.61
C SER A 162 1.77 9.36 -17.46
N ALA A 163 3.11 9.31 -17.50
CA ALA A 163 3.92 10.18 -18.35
C ALA A 163 3.65 9.91 -19.84
N GLU A 164 3.54 8.65 -20.24
CA GLU A 164 3.23 8.29 -21.64
C GLU A 164 1.81 8.73 -22.03
N ILE A 165 0.80 8.48 -21.19
CA ILE A 165 -0.57 8.97 -21.44
C ILE A 165 -0.56 10.49 -21.60
N THR A 166 0.12 11.20 -20.70
CA THR A 166 0.23 12.67 -20.74
C THR A 166 0.94 13.14 -22.02
N ARG A 167 1.99 12.44 -22.47
CA ARG A 167 2.70 12.73 -23.72
C ARG A 167 1.74 12.63 -24.91
N ARG A 168 0.98 11.53 -25.02
CA ARG A 168 0.04 11.31 -26.14
C ARG A 168 -1.03 12.38 -26.23
N TYR A 169 -1.56 12.83 -25.08
CA TYR A 169 -2.47 13.96 -25.04
C TYR A 169 -1.82 15.27 -25.46
N ARG A 170 -0.59 15.54 -25.01
CA ARG A 170 0.17 16.74 -25.39
C ARG A 170 0.45 16.78 -26.90
N ASP A 171 0.80 15.63 -27.47
CA ASP A 171 1.25 15.51 -28.87
C ASP A 171 0.06 15.31 -29.84
N GLY A 172 -1.18 15.23 -29.33
CA GLY A 172 -2.40 15.05 -30.13
C GLY A 172 -2.64 13.63 -30.64
N GLU A 173 -1.90 12.65 -30.12
CA GLU A 173 -2.08 11.21 -30.41
C GLU A 173 -3.27 10.59 -29.66
N ALA A 174 -3.86 11.34 -28.71
CA ALA A 174 -5.01 10.94 -27.92
C ALA A 174 -6.05 12.07 -27.83
N ASP A 175 -7.32 11.71 -27.95
CA ASP A 175 -8.46 12.63 -27.81
C ASP A 175 -9.16 12.46 -26.46
N VAL A 176 -9.61 13.57 -25.88
CA VAL A 176 -10.37 13.62 -24.63
C VAL A 176 -11.81 13.18 -24.87
N ASP A 177 -12.37 13.43 -26.06
CA ASP A 177 -13.73 13.03 -26.40
C ASP A 177 -13.93 11.51 -26.34
N ALA A 178 -12.85 10.74 -26.54
CA ALA A 178 -12.83 9.29 -26.39
C ALA A 178 -13.03 8.82 -24.93
N LEU A 179 -12.74 9.66 -23.91
CA LEU A 179 -13.03 9.36 -22.51
C LEU A 179 -14.50 9.63 -22.16
N LEU A 180 -15.08 10.70 -22.72
CA LEU A 180 -16.46 11.10 -22.44
C LEU A 180 -17.49 10.17 -23.09
N SER A 181 -17.16 9.59 -24.24
CA SER A 181 -18.00 8.62 -24.94
C SER A 181 -18.03 7.22 -24.30
N GLN A 182 -17.11 6.92 -23.36
CA GLN A 182 -17.03 5.65 -22.65
C GLN A 182 -17.65 5.68 -21.25
N SER A 183 -17.99 6.87 -20.73
CA SER A 183 -18.80 7.01 -19.52
C SER A 183 -20.28 6.78 -19.87
N PRO A 184 -21.00 5.88 -19.16
CA PRO A 184 -22.45 5.80 -19.33
C PRO A 184 -23.06 7.18 -18.99
N PRO A 185 -24.13 7.62 -19.68
CA PRO A 185 -24.80 8.85 -19.31
C PRO A 185 -25.24 8.73 -17.85
N ASP A 186 -24.85 9.70 -17.03
CA ASP A 186 -25.27 9.79 -15.63
C ASP A 186 -26.79 9.67 -15.57
N GLY A 187 -27.27 8.64 -14.85
CA GLY A 187 -28.69 8.30 -14.75
C GLY A 187 -29.51 9.39 -14.07
N GLU A 188 -30.70 9.64 -14.63
CA GLU A 188 -31.81 10.41 -14.04
C GLU A 188 -32.29 9.82 -12.69
#